data_AF-A0AAU8FD49-F1
#
_entry.id   AF-A0AAU8FD49-F1
#
_cell.length_a   1.000
_cell.length_b   1.000
_cell.length_c   1.000
_cell.angle_alpha   90.00
_cell.angle_beta   90.00
_cell.angle_gamma   90.00
#
_symmetry.space_group_name_H-M   'P 1'
#
loop_
_entity.id
_entity.type
_entity.pdbx_description
1 polymer ?
#
loop_
_entity_poly.entity_id
_entity_poly.type
_entity_poly.pdbx_seq_one_letter_code
_entity_poly.pdbx_strand_id
1 'polypeptide(L)'
;MELVYKISYHRMQDHYLPKLIQAISLVSEEDLWKQGNSVNSIGGIVLHICEHIQRNTSRYKNPNIVFEKGIEEYFPVKRQHTEVLIKTFEEIFDEWGKAFIQAFAEKGHIDLHSLLHLVEHTSYHLGQIVDRTKSIKGQQFNFCQNGINEKNLRTRVENLKF
;
A
#
# COMPACT_ATOMS: atom_id res chain seq x y z
N MET A 1 7.13 -12.84 -18.52
CA MET A 1 7.36 -12.36 -17.14
C MET A 1 7.08 -10.86 -16.98
N GLU A 2 7.23 -10.01 -18.00
CA GLU A 2 6.87 -8.58 -17.89
C GLU A 2 5.44 -8.30 -17.38
N LEU A 3 4.47 -9.14 -17.78
CA LEU A 3 3.07 -8.98 -17.39
C LEU A 3 2.86 -9.02 -15.87
N VAL A 4 3.55 -9.90 -15.13
CA VAL A 4 3.36 -9.97 -13.67
C VAL A 4 3.89 -8.71 -12.97
N TYR A 5 4.96 -8.10 -13.50
CA TYR A 5 5.49 -6.83 -12.99
C TYR A 5 4.50 -5.69 -13.24
N LYS A 6 3.91 -5.60 -14.44
CA LYS A 6 2.88 -4.61 -14.76
C LYS A 6 1.65 -4.75 -13.87
N ILE A 7 1.16 -5.98 -13.69
CA ILE A 7 0.03 -6.25 -12.80
C ILE A 7 0.36 -5.82 -11.37
N SER A 8 1.53 -6.19 -10.85
CA SER A 8 1.95 -5.86 -9.49
C SER A 8 2.04 -4.34 -9.28
N TYR A 9 2.64 -3.63 -10.24
CA TYR A 9 2.75 -2.17 -10.22
C TYR A 9 1.37 -1.49 -10.20
N HIS A 10 0.51 -1.81 -11.17
CA HIS A 10 -0.82 -1.21 -11.25
C HIS A 10 -1.75 -1.63 -10.09
N ARG A 11 -1.57 -2.82 -9.51
CA ARG A 11 -2.29 -3.18 -8.27
C ARG A 11 -1.92 -2.24 -7.13
N MET A 12 -0.63 -1.99 -6.93
CA MET A 12 -0.17 -1.09 -5.87
C MET A 12 -0.63 0.35 -6.13
N GLN A 13 -0.36 0.90 -7.32
CA GLN A 13 -0.59 2.32 -7.65
C GLN A 13 -2.06 2.65 -7.96
N ASP A 14 -2.71 1.88 -8.82
CA ASP A 14 -4.04 2.22 -9.35
C ASP A 14 -5.18 1.54 -8.60
N HIS A 15 -4.87 0.58 -7.72
CA HIS A 15 -5.89 -0.19 -7.01
C HIS A 15 -5.81 -0.04 -5.49
N TYR A 16 -4.65 -0.29 -4.90
CA TYR A 16 -4.51 -0.31 -3.44
C TYR A 16 -4.36 1.09 -2.86
N LEU A 17 -3.48 1.92 -3.44
CA LEU A 17 -3.32 3.32 -3.04
C LEU A 17 -4.64 4.10 -2.98
N PRO A 18 -5.47 4.15 -4.04
CA PRO A 18 -6.74 4.89 -3.98
C PRO A 18 -7.75 4.30 -2.99
N LYS A 19 -7.75 2.97 -2.79
CA LYS A 19 -8.59 2.34 -1.76
C LYS A 19 -8.16 2.73 -0.35
N LEU A 20 -6.84 2.79 -0.10
CA LEU A 20 -6.30 3.23 1.19
C LEU A 20 -6.68 4.69 1.47
N ILE A 21 -6.48 5.59 0.50
CA ILE A 21 -6.89 7.01 0.61
C ILE A 21 -8.37 7.09 0.95
N GLN A 22 -9.24 6.47 0.14
CA GLN A 22 -10.68 6.52 0.37
C GLN A 22 -11.07 5.92 1.72
N ALA A 23 -10.40 4.85 2.16
CA ALA A 23 -10.70 4.19 3.41
C ALA A 23 -10.36 5.03 4.64
N ILE A 24 -9.25 5.75 4.63
CA ILE A 24 -8.86 6.54 5.80
C ILE A 24 -9.45 7.95 5.79
N SER A 25 -9.81 8.51 4.64
CA SER A 25 -10.48 9.82 4.56
C SER A 25 -11.87 9.85 5.22
N LEU A 26 -12.48 8.68 5.49
CA LEU A 26 -13.83 8.59 6.05
C LEU A 26 -13.86 8.43 7.57
N VAL A 27 -12.73 8.09 8.21
CA VAL A 27 -12.65 7.88 9.66
C VAL A 27 -12.24 9.15 10.39
N SER A 28 -12.74 9.33 11.61
CA SER A 28 -12.28 10.42 12.48
C SER A 28 -10.82 10.17 12.89
N GLU A 29 -10.10 11.21 13.29
CA GLU A 29 -8.72 11.05 13.79
C GLU A 29 -8.66 10.20 15.06
N GLU A 30 -9.69 10.29 15.91
CA GLU A 30 -9.81 9.42 17.08
C GLU A 30 -9.90 7.95 16.65
N ASP A 31 -10.82 7.63 15.73
CA ASP A 31 -10.99 6.26 15.23
C ASP A 31 -9.78 5.77 14.44
N LEU A 32 -9.10 6.67 13.70
CA LEU A 32 -7.89 6.37 12.95
C LEU A 32 -6.79 5.81 13.85
N TRP A 33 -6.61 6.42 15.02
CA TRP A 33 -5.53 6.11 15.96
C TRP A 33 -5.97 5.22 17.13
N LYS A 34 -7.27 4.90 17.22
CA LYS A 34 -7.81 4.01 18.24
C LYS A 34 -7.17 2.62 18.16
N GLN A 35 -6.52 2.23 19.24
CA GLN A 35 -5.91 0.91 19.41
C GLN A 35 -6.69 0.12 20.47
N GLY A 36 -6.92 -1.16 20.23
CA GLY A 36 -7.49 -2.10 21.21
C GLY A 36 -6.41 -2.96 21.86
N ASN A 37 -6.77 -3.72 22.89
CA ASN A 37 -5.83 -4.55 23.66
C ASN A 37 -5.02 -5.54 22.81
N SER A 38 -5.59 -6.03 21.70
CA SER A 38 -4.95 -6.97 20.77
C SER A 38 -5.08 -6.54 19.31
N VAL A 39 -5.45 -5.28 19.06
CA VAL A 39 -5.83 -4.80 17.73
C VAL A 39 -5.10 -3.50 17.45
N ASN A 40 -4.21 -3.51 16.45
CA ASN A 40 -3.49 -2.32 15.97
C ASN A 40 -4.46 -1.24 15.48
N SER A 41 -4.09 0.03 15.54
CA SER A 41 -4.93 1.10 14.97
C SER A 41 -4.94 1.09 13.44
N ILE A 42 -5.93 1.73 12.80
CA ILE A 42 -5.96 1.87 11.33
C ILE A 42 -4.70 2.62 10.86
N GLY A 43 -4.37 3.75 11.50
CA GLY A 43 -3.17 4.52 11.19
C GLY A 43 -1.87 3.74 11.42
N GLY A 44 -1.83 2.90 12.46
CA GLY A 44 -0.69 2.01 12.71
C GLY A 44 -0.50 0.96 11.62
N ILE A 45 -1.59 0.39 11.09
CA ILE A 45 -1.53 -0.56 9.95
C ILE A 45 -1.08 0.15 8.67
N VAL A 46 -1.53 1.38 8.42
CA VAL A 46 -1.05 2.17 7.27
C VAL A 46 0.46 2.40 7.38
N LEU A 47 0.95 2.79 8.55
CA LEU A 47 2.39 3.00 8.76
C LEU A 47 3.19 1.69 8.66
N HIS A 48 2.62 0.57 9.08
CA HIS A 48 3.22 -0.75 8.88
C HIS A 48 3.40 -1.08 7.39
N ILE A 49 2.35 -0.89 6.57
CA ILE A 49 2.44 -1.05 5.11
C ILE A 49 3.54 -0.14 4.54
N CYS A 50 3.61 1.11 5.01
CA CYS A 50 4.61 2.08 4.56
C CYS A 50 6.04 1.58 4.79
N GLU A 51 6.34 1.00 5.95
CA GLU A 51 7.67 0.42 6.22
C GLU A 51 8.00 -0.72 5.26
N HIS A 52 7.05 -1.60 4.96
CA HIS A 52 7.26 -2.68 3.98
C HIS A 52 7.55 -2.12 2.57
N ILE A 53 6.84 -1.08 2.16
CA ILE A 53 7.05 -0.40 0.88
C ILE A 53 8.44 0.25 0.86
N GLN A 54 8.79 1.03 1.87
CA GLN A 54 10.08 1.71 1.97
C GLN A 54 11.25 0.71 1.96
N ARG A 55 11.16 -0.40 2.69
CA ARG A 55 12.21 -1.44 2.66
C ARG A 55 12.38 -2.06 1.28
N ASN A 56 11.29 -2.28 0.55
CA ASN A 56 11.38 -2.75 -0.84
C ASN A 56 11.99 -1.68 -1.76
N THR A 57 11.58 -0.42 -1.62
CA THR A 57 12.19 0.72 -2.32
C THR A 57 13.70 0.78 -2.07
N SER A 58 14.14 0.63 -0.83
CA SER A 58 15.57 0.59 -0.49
C SER A 58 16.30 -0.60 -1.13
N ARG A 59 15.69 -1.78 -1.18
CA ARG A 59 16.26 -2.97 -1.85
C ARG A 59 16.39 -2.79 -3.36
N TYR A 60 15.46 -2.08 -3.99
CA TYR A 60 15.56 -1.77 -5.42
C TYR A 60 16.80 -0.93 -5.72
N LYS A 61 17.06 0.07 -4.85
CA LYS A 61 18.22 0.99 -4.93
C LYS A 61 19.54 0.34 -4.50
N ASN A 62 19.51 -0.50 -3.47
CA ASN A 62 20.66 -1.23 -2.94
C ASN A 62 20.28 -2.68 -2.62
N PRO A 63 20.50 -3.63 -3.54
CA PRO A 63 20.13 -5.04 -3.34
C PRO A 63 20.82 -5.72 -2.14
N ASN A 64 21.96 -5.18 -1.69
CA ASN A 64 22.73 -5.74 -0.58
C ASN A 64 22.36 -5.13 0.77
N ILE A 65 21.33 -4.27 0.83
CA ILE A 65 20.90 -3.65 2.10
C ILE A 65 20.38 -4.72 3.06
N VAL A 66 20.87 -4.67 4.30
CA VAL A 66 20.43 -5.53 5.40
C VAL A 66 19.71 -4.66 6.42
N PHE A 67 18.55 -5.11 6.87
CA PHE A 67 17.81 -4.48 7.96
C PHE A 67 18.03 -5.27 9.23
N GLU A 68 18.66 -4.66 10.23
CA GLU A 68 19.01 -5.32 11.49
C GLU A 68 17.80 -5.67 12.36
N LYS A 69 16.69 -4.93 12.19
CA LYS A 69 15.46 -5.09 12.98
C LYS A 69 14.30 -5.53 12.11
N GLY A 70 13.51 -6.47 12.62
CA GLY A 70 12.20 -6.82 12.10
C GLY A 70 11.20 -5.66 12.18
N ILE A 71 10.14 -5.72 11.38
CA ILE A 71 9.00 -4.77 11.39
C ILE A 71 7.66 -5.48 11.57
N GLU A 72 7.67 -6.79 11.83
CA GLU A 72 6.51 -7.66 11.94
C GLU A 72 5.50 -7.12 12.97
N GLU A 73 6.01 -6.58 14.08
CA GLU A 73 5.21 -6.01 15.17
C GLU A 73 5.25 -4.46 15.21
N TYR A 74 5.73 -3.82 14.14
CA TYR A 74 5.81 -2.36 14.09
C TYR A 74 4.50 -1.75 13.60
N PHE A 75 3.67 -1.31 14.55
CA PHE A 75 2.39 -0.62 14.31
C PHE A 75 2.29 0.65 15.18
N PRO A 76 2.99 1.74 14.82
CA PRO A 76 3.10 2.93 15.66
C PRO A 76 1.77 3.71 15.74
N VAL A 77 1.52 4.31 16.90
CA VAL A 77 0.41 5.27 17.10
C VAL A 77 1.00 6.67 17.18
N LYS A 78 0.84 7.47 16.12
CA LYS A 78 1.44 8.82 16.02
C LYS A 78 0.50 9.97 16.34
N ARG A 79 -0.82 9.74 16.38
CA ARG A 79 -1.86 10.77 16.64
C ARG A 79 -1.71 12.03 15.77
N GLN A 80 -1.46 11.83 14.48
CA GLN A 80 -1.33 12.90 13.48
C GLN A 80 -2.61 13.07 12.67
N HIS A 81 -2.78 14.24 12.04
CA HIS A 81 -3.92 14.50 11.17
C HIS A 81 -4.00 13.51 10.00
N THR A 82 -5.23 13.16 9.60
CA THR A 82 -5.48 12.23 8.49
C THR A 82 -4.80 12.72 7.20
N GLU A 83 -4.87 14.01 6.90
CA GLU A 83 -4.24 14.62 5.72
C GLU A 83 -2.72 14.46 5.71
N VAL A 84 -2.06 14.57 6.88
CA VAL A 84 -0.61 14.37 7.02
C VAL A 84 -0.25 12.92 6.76
N LEU A 85 -1.06 11.98 7.27
CA LEU A 85 -0.87 10.56 6.99
C LEU A 85 -1.06 10.25 5.50
N ILE A 86 -2.10 10.80 4.86
CA ILE A 86 -2.36 10.66 3.43
C ILE A 86 -1.15 11.10 2.61
N LYS A 87 -0.70 12.33 2.83
CA LYS A 87 0.46 12.88 2.13
C LYS A 87 1.69 12.00 2.30
N THR A 88 1.95 11.55 3.54
CA THR A 88 3.13 10.71 3.84
C THR A 88 3.11 9.40 3.05
N PHE A 89 1.98 8.68 3.04
CA PHE A 89 1.97 7.41 2.32
C PHE A 89 1.91 7.61 0.80
N GLU A 90 1.27 8.67 0.29
CA GLU A 90 1.30 8.98 -1.15
C GLU A 90 2.73 9.22 -1.63
N GLU A 91 3.54 9.98 -0.88
CA GLU A 91 4.95 10.19 -1.16
C GLU A 91 5.74 8.86 -1.16
N ILE A 92 5.44 7.95 -0.24
CA ILE A 92 6.09 6.63 -0.15
C ILE A 92 5.72 5.74 -1.34
N PHE A 93 4.46 5.71 -1.75
CA PHE A 93 4.02 4.96 -2.93
C PHE A 93 4.61 5.53 -4.22
N ASP A 94 4.68 6.86 -4.35
CA ASP A 94 5.30 7.52 -5.49
C ASP A 94 6.81 7.21 -5.57
N GLU A 95 7.53 7.29 -4.45
CA GLU A 95 8.95 6.92 -4.39
C GLU A 95 9.17 5.46 -4.77
N TRP A 96 8.33 4.55 -4.25
CA TRP A 96 8.37 3.14 -4.62
C TRP A 96 8.13 2.92 -6.11
N GLY A 97 7.13 3.60 -6.69
CA GLY A 97 6.80 3.50 -8.10
C GLY A 97 7.97 3.92 -8.99
N LYS A 98 8.58 5.06 -8.68
CA LYS A 98 9.78 5.56 -9.39
C LYS A 98 10.95 4.58 -9.27
N ALA A 99 11.23 4.09 -8.06
CA ALA A 99 12.32 3.14 -7.83
C ALA A 99 12.08 1.79 -8.53
N PHE A 100 10.83 1.32 -8.54
CA PHE A 100 10.43 0.10 -9.24
C PHE A 100 10.68 0.21 -10.75
N ILE A 101 10.22 1.31 -11.37
CA ILE A 101 10.41 1.56 -12.81
C ILE A 101 11.88 1.61 -13.15
N GLN A 102 12.67 2.38 -12.38
CA GLN A 102 14.10 2.51 -12.59
C GLN A 102 14.81 1.16 -12.49
N ALA A 103 14.55 0.40 -11.42
CA ALA A 103 15.17 -0.90 -11.21
C ALA A 103 14.78 -1.92 -12.30
N PHE A 104 13.53 -1.90 -12.75
CA PHE A 104 13.08 -2.77 -13.85
C PHE A 104 13.73 -2.37 -15.18
N ALA A 105 13.84 -1.07 -15.48
CA ALA A 105 14.50 -0.58 -16.68
C ALA A 105 15.99 -0.95 -16.74
N GLU A 106 16.68 -0.91 -15.60
CA GLU A 106 18.11 -1.25 -15.50
C GLU A 106 18.37 -2.77 -15.58
N LYS A 107 17.55 -3.58 -14.90
CA LYS A 107 17.84 -5.00 -14.66
C LYS A 107 16.98 -5.95 -15.51
N GLY A 108 15.91 -5.45 -16.12
CA GLY A 108 14.90 -6.24 -16.82
C GLY A 108 14.04 -7.14 -15.90
N HIS A 109 14.24 -7.09 -14.59
CA HIS A 109 13.50 -7.87 -13.60
C HIS A 109 13.57 -7.22 -12.21
N ILE A 110 12.63 -7.61 -11.35
CA ILE A 110 12.60 -7.33 -9.90
C ILE A 110 12.56 -8.69 -9.20
N ASP A 111 13.09 -8.80 -7.98
CA ASP A 111 12.91 -10.03 -7.19
C ASP A 111 11.41 -10.31 -6.99
N LEU A 112 10.92 -11.31 -7.72
CA LEU A 112 9.50 -11.61 -7.80
C LEU A 112 8.95 -12.10 -6.46
N HIS A 113 9.75 -12.82 -5.67
CA HIS A 113 9.31 -13.32 -4.37
C HIS A 113 9.04 -12.15 -3.41
N SER A 114 9.98 -11.21 -3.29
CA SER A 114 9.78 -10.01 -2.46
C SER A 114 8.65 -9.13 -2.98
N LEU A 115 8.51 -8.98 -4.31
CA LEU A 115 7.44 -8.19 -4.90
C LEU A 115 6.05 -8.77 -4.61
N LEU A 116 5.86 -10.08 -4.82
CA LEU A 116 4.57 -10.72 -4.56
C LEU A 116 4.22 -10.67 -3.07
N HIS A 117 5.20 -10.91 -2.19
CA HIS A 117 5.00 -10.72 -0.76
C HIS A 117 4.54 -9.29 -0.43
N LEU A 118 5.17 -8.26 -1.01
CA LEU A 118 4.75 -6.86 -0.79
C LEU A 118 3.30 -6.61 -1.25
N VAL A 119 2.94 -7.08 -2.44
CA VAL A 119 1.60 -6.91 -3.02
C VAL A 119 0.54 -7.61 -2.17
N GLU A 120 0.78 -8.87 -1.80
CA GLU A 120 -0.13 -9.67 -0.99
C GLU A 120 -0.29 -9.11 0.43
N HIS A 121 0.83 -8.75 1.07
CA HIS A 121 0.84 -8.16 2.41
C HIS A 121 0.09 -6.83 2.46
N THR A 122 0.29 -5.99 1.43
CA THR A 122 -0.46 -4.73 1.28
C THR A 122 -1.95 -5.01 1.10
N SER A 123 -2.33 -5.98 0.27
CA SER A 123 -3.73 -6.36 0.05
C SER A 123 -4.39 -6.90 1.32
N TYR A 124 -3.68 -7.74 2.07
CA TYR A 124 -4.13 -8.31 3.34
C TYR A 124 -4.46 -7.21 4.35
N HIS A 125 -3.55 -6.26 4.58
CA HIS A 125 -3.75 -5.17 5.51
C HIS A 125 -4.76 -4.13 5.02
N LEU A 126 -4.83 -3.86 3.70
CA LEU A 126 -5.88 -3.05 3.11
C LEU A 126 -7.26 -3.65 3.40
N GLY A 127 -7.42 -4.98 3.32
CA GLY A 127 -8.64 -5.67 3.70
C GLY A 127 -9.06 -5.35 5.14
N GLN A 128 -8.11 -5.41 6.09
CA GLN A 128 -8.35 -5.06 7.50
C GLN A 128 -8.77 -3.60 7.68
N ILE A 129 -8.10 -2.66 6.98
CA ILE A 129 -8.43 -1.23 7.04
C ILE A 129 -9.84 -0.99 6.51
N VAL A 130 -10.16 -1.56 5.34
CA VAL A 130 -11.48 -1.43 4.71
C VAL A 130 -12.57 -1.96 5.62
N ASP A 131 -12.40 -3.17 6.18
CA ASP A 131 -13.39 -3.79 7.05
C ASP A 131 -13.65 -2.95 8.31
N ARG A 132 -12.59 -2.48 8.96
CA ARG A 132 -12.69 -1.62 10.16
C ARG A 132 -13.35 -0.29 9.86
N THR A 133 -12.98 0.39 8.78
CA THR A 133 -13.66 1.63 8.39
C THR A 133 -15.14 1.38 8.11
N LYS A 134 -15.50 0.28 7.42
CA LYS A 134 -16.92 -0.06 7.20
C LYS A 134 -17.66 -0.28 8.51
N SER A 135 -17.05 -0.99 9.46
CA SER A 135 -17.63 -1.23 10.79
C SER A 135 -17.87 0.08 11.55
N ILE A 136 -16.95 1.05 11.47
CA ILE A 136 -17.07 2.36 12.11
C ILE A 136 -18.14 3.23 11.43
N LYS A 137 -18.18 3.24 10.09
CA LYS A 137 -18.97 4.21 9.32
C LYS A 137 -20.34 3.69 8.88
N GLY A 138 -20.57 2.38 8.87
CA GLY A 138 -21.80 1.76 8.40
C GLY A 138 -22.08 2.00 6.90
N GLN A 139 -21.06 2.35 6.10
CA GLN A 139 -21.21 2.70 4.69
C GLN A 139 -20.37 1.82 3.75
N GLN A 140 -20.88 1.63 2.53
CA GLN A 140 -20.12 0.94 1.47
C GLN A 140 -19.22 1.93 0.73
N PHE A 141 -17.99 1.50 0.41
CA PHE A 141 -17.04 2.31 -0.37
C PHE A 141 -17.36 2.40 -1.86
N ASN A 142 -18.13 1.44 -2.39
CA ASN A 142 -18.47 1.34 -3.80
C ASN A 142 -17.26 1.41 -4.75
N PHE A 143 -16.12 0.82 -4.34
CA PHE A 143 -14.87 0.82 -5.11
C PHE A 143 -15.09 0.43 -6.58
N CYS A 144 -15.87 -0.62 -6.84
CA CYS A 144 -16.13 -1.10 -8.19
C CYS A 144 -16.89 -0.08 -9.04
N GLN A 145 -17.92 0.55 -8.48
CA GLN A 145 -18.72 1.58 -9.14
C GLN A 145 -17.90 2.84 -9.40
N ASN A 146 -16.94 3.14 -8.52
CA ASN A 146 -15.98 4.25 -8.67
C ASN A 146 -14.81 3.90 -9.61
N GLY A 147 -14.91 2.81 -10.36
CA GLY A 147 -13.90 2.42 -11.36
C GLY A 147 -12.68 1.69 -10.82
N ILE A 148 -12.63 1.40 -9.52
CA ILE A 148 -11.55 0.65 -8.87
C ILE A 148 -11.89 -0.85 -8.92
N ASN A 149 -11.87 -1.44 -10.12
CA ASN A 149 -12.26 -2.83 -10.39
C ASN A 149 -11.26 -3.55 -11.31
N GLU A 150 -11.34 -4.89 -11.37
CA GLU A 150 -10.40 -5.72 -12.16
C GLU A 150 -10.46 -5.45 -13.66
N LYS A 151 -11.64 -5.08 -14.21
CA LYS A 151 -11.77 -4.74 -15.64
C LYS A 151 -10.91 -3.51 -15.97
N ASN A 152 -11.04 -2.45 -15.18
CA ASN A 152 -10.28 -1.22 -15.37
C ASN A 152 -8.78 -1.43 -15.10
N LEU A 153 -8.43 -2.22 -14.08
CA LEU A 153 -7.04 -2.61 -13.82
C LEU A 153 -6.44 -3.34 -15.03
N ARG A 154 -7.17 -4.31 -15.59
CA ARG A 154 -6.73 -5.04 -16.79
C ARG A 154 -6.53 -4.09 -17.97
N THR A 155 -7.46 -3.17 -18.21
CA THR A 155 -7.33 -2.15 -19.26
C THR A 155 -6.08 -1.29 -19.05
N ARG A 156 -5.73 -0.93 -17.82
CA ARG A 156 -4.47 -0.21 -17.52
C ARG A 156 -3.25 -1.06 -17.85
N VAL A 157 -3.22 -2.31 -17.38
CA VAL A 157 -2.10 -3.24 -17.63
C VAL A 157 -1.87 -3.50 -19.13
N GLU A 158 -2.94 -3.56 -19.93
CA GLU A 158 -2.86 -3.82 -21.38
C GLU A 158 -2.42 -2.58 -22.18
N ASN A 159 -2.79 -1.37 -21.74
CA ASN A 159 -2.64 -0.15 -22.55
C ASN A 159 -1.60 0.85 -22.02
N LEU A 160 -1.24 0.78 -20.74
CA LEU A 160 -0.26 1.68 -20.14
C LEU A 160 1.11 0.99 -20.05
N LYS A 161 2.15 1.80 -20.28
CA LYS A 161 3.49 1.47 -19.79
C LYS A 161 3.54 1.76 -18.29
N PHE A 162 4.58 1.27 -17.62
CA PHE A 162 4.81 1.59 -16.20
C PHE A 162 4.82 3.09 -15.95
#